data_AF-A0A945W776-F1
#
_entry.id   AF-A0A945W776-F1
#
_cell.length_a   1.000
_cell.length_b   1.000
_cell.length_c   1.000
_cell.angle_alpha   90.00
_cell.angle_beta   90.00
_cell.angle_gamma   90.00
#
_symmetry.space_group_name_H-M   'P 1'
#
loop_
_entity.id
_entity.type
_entity.pdbx_description
1 polymer ?
#
loop_
_entity_poly.entity_id
_entity_poly.type
_entity_poly.pdbx_seq_one_letter_code
_entity_poly.pdbx_strand_id
1 'polypeptide(L)' 'MISLLDWFVILIYAGVVIAFGILAGKKESTTEDYFLGGRKMPWISVMISIYATSLSALTFIGVPGAAFEGDFVYLQLA' A
#
# COMPACT_ATOMS: atom_id res chain seq x y z
N MET A 1 13.96 15.01 16.32
CA MET A 1 14.11 13.82 17.18
C MET A 1 12.77 13.09 17.17
N ILE A 2 12.75 11.77 17.00
CA ILE A 2 11.50 11.00 16.98
C ILE A 2 10.88 11.05 18.38
N SER A 3 9.61 11.44 18.45
CA SER A 3 8.85 11.56 19.70
C SER A 3 8.16 10.25 20.07
N LEU A 4 7.68 10.16 21.31
CA LEU A 4 6.86 9.02 21.76
C LEU A 4 5.57 8.87 20.95
N LEU A 5 5.01 9.99 20.46
CA LEU A 5 3.82 9.98 19.62
C LEU A 5 4.08 9.31 18.28
N ASP A 6 5.25 9.56 17.67
CA ASP A 6 5.61 8.95 16.38
C ASP A 6 5.70 7.42 16.50
N TRP A 7 6.34 6.92 17.55
CA TRP A 7 6.39 5.48 17.84
C TRP A 7 5.02 4.87 18.03
N PHE A 8 4.13 5.57 18.74
CA PHE A 8 2.76 5.11 18.95
C PHE A 8 1.98 5.00 17.63
N VAL A 9 2.12 5.99 16.74
CA VAL A 9 1.49 5.97 15.41
C VAL A 9 2.01 4.79 14.57
N ILE A 10 3.32 4.53 14.57
CA ILE A 10 3.92 3.41 13.84
C ILE A 10 3.41 2.07 14.38
N LEU A 11 3.36 1.90 15.70
CA LEU A 11 2.87 0.68 16.33
C LEU A 11 1.39 0.43 16.03
N ILE A 12 0.54 1.46 16.08
CA ILE A 12 -0.87 1.35 15.71
C ILE A 12 -0.99 0.95 14.24
N TYR A 13 -0.27 1.62 13.34
CA TYR A 13 -0.32 1.32 11.91
C TYR A 13 0.05 -0.15 11.64
N ALA A 14 1.18 -0.62 12.20
CA ALA A 14 1.60 -2.01 12.06
C ALA A 14 0.57 -2.98 12.65
N GLY A 15 0.02 -2.67 13.83
CA GLY A 15 -1.01 -3.47 14.48
C GLY A 15 -2.28 -3.59 13.62
N VAL A 16 -2.75 -2.50 13.01
CA VAL A 16 -3.91 -2.48 12.12
C VAL A 16 -3.67 -3.33 10.87
N VAL A 17 -2.51 -3.19 10.23
CA VAL A 17 -2.17 -3.96 9.02
C VAL A 17 -2.13 -5.46 9.32
N ILE A 18 -1.47 -5.86 10.42
CA ILE A 18 -1.39 -7.27 10.83
C ILE A 18 -2.78 -7.81 11.18
N ALA A 19 -3.55 -7.07 11.97
CA ALA A 19 -4.90 -7.48 12.35
C ALA A 19 -5.80 -7.66 11.12
N PHE A 20 -5.72 -6.73 10.15
CA PHE A 20 -6.45 -6.82 8.90
C PHE A 20 -6.06 -8.08 8.11
N GLY A 21 -4.77 -8.37 7.98
CA GLY A 21 -4.29 -9.59 7.30
C GLY A 21 -4.81 -10.87 7.95
N ILE A 22 -4.81 -10.96 9.28
CA ILE A 22 -5.34 -12.12 10.01
C ILE A 22 -6.85 -12.26 9.81
N LEU A 23 -7.60 -11.16 9.85
CA LEU A 23 -9.06 -11.19 9.68
C LEU A 23 -9.48 -11.52 8.25
N ALA A 24 -8.73 -11.03 7.25
CA ALA A 24 -8.96 -11.32 5.85
C ALA A 24 -8.64 -12.80 5.53
N GLY A 25 -7.50 -13.31 6.00
CA GLY A 25 -7.10 -14.70 5.75
C GLY A 25 -8.02 -15.76 6.35
N LYS A 26 -8.80 -15.42 7.39
CA LYS A 26 -9.78 -16.34 7.99
C LYS A 26 -10.97 -16.69 7.09
N LYS A 27 -11.20 -15.93 6.01
CA LYS A 27 -12.35 -16.13 5.10
C LYS A 27 -12.03 -17.01 3.89
N GLU A 28 -10.77 -17.38 3.71
CA GLU A 28 -10.29 -18.13 2.54
C GLU A 28 -10.33 -19.64 2.82
N SER A 29 -11.26 -20.37 2.18
CA SER A 29 -11.42 -21.82 2.39
C SER A 29 -10.89 -22.68 1.23
N THR A 30 -10.69 -22.07 0.06
CA THR A 30 -10.20 -22.76 -1.13
C THR A 30 -9.07 -22.00 -1.81
N THR A 31 -8.31 -22.69 -2.65
CA THR A 31 -7.27 -22.08 -3.49
C THR A 31 -7.85 -21.02 -4.44
N GLU A 32 -9.08 -21.23 -4.92
CA GLU A 32 -9.77 -20.25 -5.76
C GLU A 32 -10.12 -18.98 -5.00
N ASP A 33 -10.58 -19.11 -3.75
CA ASP A 33 -10.85 -17.95 -2.92
C ASP A 33 -9.55 -17.16 -2.68
N TYR A 34 -8.46 -17.86 -2.33
CA TYR A 34 -7.17 -17.23 -2.02
C TYR A 34 -6.54 -16.49 -3.21
N PHE A 35 -6.55 -17.08 -4.42
CA PHE A 35 -5.90 -16.48 -5.59
C PHE A 35 -6.82 -15.60 -6.44
N LEU A 36 -8.12 -15.91 -6.53
CA LEU A 36 -9.07 -15.19 -7.37
C LEU A 36 -10.04 -14.31 -6.56
N GLY A 37 -9.91 -14.26 -5.23
CA GLY A 37 -10.83 -13.52 -4.36
C GLY A 37 -12.27 -14.01 -4.47
N GLY A 38 -12.44 -15.31 -4.72
CA GLY A 38 -13.73 -15.96 -4.98
C GLY A 38 -14.48 -15.38 -6.19
N ARG A 39 -13.76 -14.70 -7.11
CA ARG A 39 -14.28 -13.98 -8.28
C ARG A 39 -15.38 -12.95 -7.97
N LYS A 40 -15.41 -12.45 -6.73
CA LYS A 40 -16.44 -11.53 -6.23
C LYS A 40 -15.88 -10.16 -5.83
N MET A 41 -14.60 -9.93 -6.08
CA MET A 41 -13.96 -8.66 -5.72
C MET A 41 -14.51 -7.50 -6.57
N PRO A 42 -14.99 -6.41 -5.94
CA PRO A 42 -15.39 -5.21 -6.65
C PRO A 42 -14.19 -4.62 -7.43
N TRP A 43 -14.43 -4.17 -8.66
CA TRP A 43 -13.39 -3.63 -9.53
C TRP A 43 -12.60 -2.48 -8.88
N ILE A 44 -13.26 -1.65 -8.06
CA ILE A 44 -12.61 -0.53 -7.35
C ILE A 44 -11.54 -1.04 -6.38
N SER A 45 -11.84 -2.07 -5.60
CA SER A 45 -10.89 -2.67 -4.65
C SER A 45 -9.68 -3.25 -5.38
N VAL A 46 -9.90 -3.86 -6.54
CA VAL A 46 -8.83 -4.40 -7.40
C VAL A 46 -7.94 -3.25 -7.91
N MET A 47 -8.53 -2.16 -8.41
CA MET A 47 -7.75 -1.01 -8.89
C MET A 47 -6.90 -0.37 -7.78
N ILE A 48 -7.48 -0.19 -6.59
CA ILE A 48 -6.75 0.34 -5.42
C ILE A 48 -5.59 -0.59 -5.05
N SER A 49 -5.81 -1.90 -5.07
CA SER A 49 -4.75 -2.89 -4.78
C SER A 49 -3.60 -2.82 -5.79
N ILE A 50 -3.92 -2.76 -7.08
CA ILE A 50 -2.91 -2.64 -8.16
C ILE A 50 -2.07 -1.37 -7.97
N TYR A 51 -2.72 -0.24 -7.70
CA TYR A 51 -2.04 1.03 -7.47
C TYR A 51 -1.21 1.02 -6.19
N ALA A 52 -1.73 0.48 -5.09
CA ALA A 52 -0.98 0.35 -3.85
C ALA A 52 0.26 -0.54 -4.01
N THR A 53 0.18 -1.58 -4.83
CA THR A 53 1.30 -2.51 -5.12
C THR A 53 2.36 -1.87 -6.01
N SER A 54 1.98 -0.96 -6.91
CA SER A 54 2.93 -0.28 -7.79
C SER A 54 3.71 0.84 -7.08
N LEU A 55 3.22 1.34 -5.95
CA LEU A 55 3.90 2.33 -5.14
C LEU A 55 5.00 1.69 -4.26
N SER A 56 6.20 2.25 -4.33
CA SER A 56 7.33 1.82 -3.51
C SER A 56 7.87 2.98 -2.66
N ALA A 57 8.57 2.65 -1.57
CA ALA A 57 9.26 3.65 -0.76
C ALA A 57 10.31 4.44 -1.57
N LEU A 58 10.94 3.78 -2.55
CA LEU A 58 11.88 4.42 -3.47
C LEU A 58 11.19 5.50 -4.29
N THR A 59 10.01 5.22 -4.84
CA THR A 59 9.25 6.22 -5.60
C THR A 59 8.87 7.40 -4.71
N PHE A 60 8.41 7.12 -3.48
CA PHE A 60 7.94 8.14 -2.54
C PHE A 60 9.03 9.15 -2.15
N ILE A 61 10.28 8.69 -1.97
CA ILE A 61 11.41 9.55 -1.62
C ILE A 61 12.13 10.07 -2.88
N GLY A 62 12.31 9.20 -3.87
CA GLY A 62 13.15 9.44 -5.04
C GLY A 62 12.55 10.44 -6.02
N VAL A 63 11.24 10.42 -6.26
CA VAL A 63 10.60 11.37 -7.20
C VAL A 63 10.70 12.81 -6.69
N PRO A 64 10.35 13.13 -5.43
CA PRO A 64 10.57 14.47 -4.89
C PRO A 64 12.06 14.85 -4.84
N GLY A 65 12.95 13.91 -4.54
CA GLY A 65 14.40 14.15 -4.55
C GLY A 65 14.90 14.57 -5.93
N ALA A 66 14.53 13.82 -6.97
CA ALA A 66 14.89 14.15 -8.35
C ALA A 66 14.30 15.50 -8.80
N ALA A 67 13.04 15.78 -8.43
CA ALA A 67 12.41 17.06 -8.75
C ALA A 67 13.04 18.25 -8.01
N PHE A 68 13.58 18.03 -6.80
CA PHE A 68 14.29 19.06 -6.05
C PHE A 68 15.66 19.38 -6.66
N GLU A 69 16.36 18.37 -7.20
CA GLU A 69 17.68 18.55 -7.81
C GLU A 69 17.64 19.00 -9.28
N GLY A 70 16.58 18.64 -10.01
CA GLY A 70 16.49 18.83 -11.45
C GLY A 70 15.15 19.40 -11.89
N ASP A 71 14.41 18.61 -12.66
CA ASP A 71 13.16 19.01 -13.30
C ASP A 71 12.00 18.05 -12.97
N PHE A 72 10.84 18.32 -13.57
CA PHE A 72 9.63 17.55 -13.35
C PHE A 72 9.48 16.38 -14.34
N VAL A 73 10.55 15.70 -14.76
CA VAL A 73 10.48 14.60 -15.74
C VAL A 73 9.49 13.47 -15.36
N TYR A 74 9.25 13.27 -14.06
CA TYR A 74 8.27 12.30 -13.56
C TYR A 74 6.82 12.80 -13.57
N LEU A 75 6.61 14.11 -13.75
CA LEU A 75 5.30 14.73 -13.90
C LEU A 75 4.85 14.43 -15.34
N GLN A 76 3.99 13.43 -15.51
CA GLN A 76 3.48 12.95 -16.80
C GLN A 76 2.54 13.96 -17.51
N LEU A 77 2.89 15.26 -17.51
CA LEU A 77 2.07 16.34 -18.06
C LEU A 77 2.39 16.72 -19.51
N ALA A 78 3.32 16.04 -20.18
CA ALA A 78 3.52 16.14 -21.63
C ALA A 78 4.28 14.91 -22.14
#